data_AF-A0A061D8Z1-F1
#
_entry.id   AF-A0A061D8Z1-F1
#
_cell.length_a   1.000
_cell.length_b   1.000
_cell.length_c   1.000
_cell.angle_alpha   90.00
_cell.angle_beta   90.00
_cell.angle_gamma   90.00
#
_symmetry.space_group_name_H-M   'P 1'
#
loop_
_entity.id
_entity.type
_entity.pdbx_description
1 polymer ?
#
loop_
_entity_poly.entity_id
_entity_poly.type
_entity_poly.pdbx_seq_one_letter_code
_entity_poly.pdbx_strand_id
1 'polypeptide(L)'
;MGNFMSSAFNVAGSIPERYNQGFERLQTLLLKSKFRILLMTSYFVFLPGPGDATACSSLMPTPPLLCEFTSHFIDRMKSHLGDNAKLVYATNPCRIRHLTKRMLFCRSDLLNKLLGTSLLTSGSVQNTTSPSDLKRMLVTTILGQGHLCPSKPGCSTILKYDAALLLYPVPDLICVCDISCPSFVETYNSTVFCNLESFSSSRSFITYDAITGNCQKFTL
;
A
#
# COMPACT_ATOMS: atom_id res chain seq x y z
N MET A 1 5.84 1.16 -0.26
CA MET A 1 4.66 0.44 -0.80
C MET A 1 4.69 0.55 -2.31
N GLY A 2 3.97 -0.32 -3.01
CA GLY A 2 4.18 -0.58 -4.44
C GLY A 2 3.90 0.58 -5.40
N ASN A 3 3.98 0.25 -6.68
CA ASN A 3 4.56 1.06 -7.75
C ASN A 3 6.08 1.20 -7.56
N PHE A 4 6.79 0.06 -7.59
CA PHE A 4 8.25 -0.01 -7.46
C PHE A 4 9.00 0.55 -8.68
N MET A 5 8.28 0.83 -9.76
CA MET A 5 8.76 1.49 -10.97
C MET A 5 7.91 2.73 -11.25
N SER A 6 8.51 3.76 -11.86
CA SER A 6 7.84 5.02 -12.18
C SER A 6 6.79 4.88 -13.29
N SER A 7 7.03 4.00 -14.25
CA SER A 7 6.06 3.60 -15.27
C SER A 7 5.29 2.36 -14.84
N ALA A 8 4.05 2.22 -15.29
CA ALA A 8 3.28 0.99 -15.11
C ALA A 8 4.00 -0.20 -15.77
N PHE A 9 3.94 -1.35 -15.12
CA PHE A 9 4.53 -2.58 -15.62
C PHE A 9 3.78 -3.06 -16.88
N ASN A 10 4.56 -3.44 -17.89
CA ASN A 10 4.10 -4.08 -19.10
C ASN A 10 5.14 -5.13 -19.49
N VAL A 11 4.67 -6.27 -20.02
CA VAL A 11 5.53 -7.37 -20.49
C VAL A 11 6.31 -6.97 -21.75
N ALA A 12 5.83 -5.98 -22.50
CA ALA A 12 6.46 -5.56 -23.74
C ALA A 12 7.80 -4.80 -23.54
N GLY A 13 8.75 -5.06 -24.44
CA GLY A 13 10.00 -4.31 -24.56
C GLY A 13 10.97 -4.52 -23.39
N SER A 14 11.71 -3.47 -23.04
CA SER A 14 12.75 -3.50 -22.00
C SER A 14 12.23 -3.22 -20.58
N ILE A 15 10.91 -3.18 -20.39
CA ILE A 15 10.30 -2.89 -19.08
C ILE A 15 10.60 -4.00 -18.05
N PRO A 16 10.51 -5.30 -18.36
CA PRO A 16 10.89 -6.37 -17.44
C PRO A 16 12.35 -6.26 -16.96
N GLU A 17 13.27 -5.93 -17.87
CA GLU A 17 14.69 -5.75 -17.55
C GLU A 17 14.91 -4.56 -16.60
N ARG A 18 14.26 -3.42 -16.87
CA ARG A 18 14.33 -2.24 -16.00
C ARG A 18 13.75 -2.52 -14.61
N TYR A 19 12.68 -3.31 -14.54
CA TYR A 19 12.08 -3.72 -13.28
C TYR A 19 13.07 -4.55 -12.45
N ASN A 20 13.72 -5.55 -13.06
CA ASN A 20 14.79 -6.33 -12.43
C ASN A 20 15.96 -5.47 -11.96
N GLN A 21 16.46 -4.57 -12.83
CA GLN A 21 17.54 -3.64 -12.47
C GLN A 21 17.17 -2.76 -11.27
N GLY A 22 15.89 -2.38 -11.13
CA GLY A 22 15.40 -1.64 -9.97
C GLY A 22 15.59 -2.42 -8.66
N PHE A 23 15.19 -3.69 -8.64
CA PHE A 23 15.38 -4.57 -7.48
C PHE A 23 16.86 -4.86 -7.20
N GLU A 24 17.70 -5.02 -8.22
CA GLU A 24 19.15 -5.18 -8.06
C GLU A 24 19.80 -3.94 -7.44
N ARG A 25 19.37 -2.74 -7.85
CA ARG A 25 19.84 -1.48 -7.25
C ARG A 25 19.41 -1.37 -5.78
N LEU A 26 18.16 -1.72 -5.48
CA LEU A 26 17.67 -1.76 -4.10
C LEU A 26 18.47 -2.76 -3.25
N GLN A 27 18.73 -3.95 -3.78
CA GLN A 27 19.52 -4.97 -3.13
C GLN A 27 20.94 -4.48 -2.80
N THR A 28 21.62 -3.90 -3.80
CA THR A 28 22.97 -3.36 -3.62
C THR A 28 23.00 -2.24 -2.58
N LEU A 29 21.94 -1.44 -2.48
CA LEU A 29 21.79 -0.42 -1.44
C LEU A 29 21.63 -1.05 -0.06
N LEU A 30 20.74 -2.01 0.09
CA LEU A 30 20.43 -2.66 1.36
C LEU A 30 21.63 -3.43 1.92
N LEU A 31 22.41 -4.11 1.07
CA LEU A 31 23.58 -4.89 1.48
C LEU A 31 24.78 -4.04 1.94
N LYS A 32 24.71 -2.70 1.86
CA LYS A 32 25.76 -1.83 2.40
C LYS A 32 25.93 -2.06 3.90
N SER A 33 27.17 -2.13 4.36
CA SER A 33 27.54 -2.41 5.77
C SER A 33 26.75 -1.57 6.79
N LYS A 34 26.50 -0.28 6.49
CA LYS A 34 25.74 0.63 7.35
C LYS A 34 24.29 0.21 7.66
N PHE A 35 23.70 -0.67 6.87
CA PHE A 35 22.32 -1.14 7.05
C PHE A 35 22.24 -2.57 7.59
N ARG A 36 23.37 -3.20 7.93
CA ARG A 36 23.41 -4.59 8.40
C ARG A 36 22.52 -4.83 9.63
N ILE A 37 22.50 -3.89 10.57
CA ILE A 37 21.66 -4.00 11.78
C ILE A 37 20.17 -4.03 11.41
N LEU A 38 19.74 -3.13 10.53
CA LEU A 38 18.35 -3.05 10.04
C LEU A 38 17.92 -4.37 9.39
N LEU A 39 18.80 -4.95 8.58
CA LEU A 39 18.55 -6.19 7.86
C LEU A 39 18.37 -7.42 8.77
N MET A 40 18.99 -7.43 9.94
CA MET A 40 18.90 -8.55 10.89
C MET A 40 17.69 -8.43 11.83
N THR A 41 17.29 -7.20 12.16
CA THR A 41 16.26 -6.94 13.17
C THR A 41 14.87 -6.76 12.55
N SER A 42 14.77 -6.13 11.38
CA SER A 42 13.50 -5.70 10.80
C SER A 42 12.93 -6.66 9.75
N TYR A 43 11.60 -6.69 9.65
CA TYR A 43 10.89 -7.34 8.55
C TYR A 43 10.68 -6.34 7.42
N PHE A 44 11.02 -6.73 6.19
CA PHE A 44 10.71 -5.96 4.99
C PHE A 44 9.48 -6.56 4.32
N VAL A 45 8.38 -5.82 4.31
CA VAL A 45 7.12 -6.23 3.69
C VAL A 45 6.95 -5.48 2.37
N PHE A 46 7.00 -6.22 1.26
CA PHE A 46 6.73 -5.70 -0.07
C PHE A 46 5.26 -5.88 -0.40
N LEU A 47 4.52 -4.76 -0.40
CA LEU A 47 3.12 -4.71 -0.80
C LEU A 47 3.03 -4.15 -2.23
N PRO A 48 2.43 -4.88 -3.18
CA PRO A 48 2.32 -4.45 -4.57
C PRO A 48 1.31 -3.31 -4.74
N GLY A 49 1.56 -2.45 -5.72
CA GLY A 49 0.64 -1.42 -6.19
C GLY A 49 -0.02 -1.78 -7.52
N PRO A 50 -0.95 -0.96 -8.00
CA PRO A 50 -1.67 -1.21 -9.26
C PRO A 50 -0.77 -1.17 -10.50
N GLY A 51 0.41 -0.54 -10.42
CA GLY A 51 1.36 -0.47 -11.53
C GLY A 51 2.45 -1.55 -11.51
N ASP A 52 2.42 -2.50 -10.58
CA ASP A 52 3.47 -3.50 -10.41
C ASP A 52 3.25 -4.81 -11.19
N ALA A 53 4.33 -5.57 -11.37
CA ALA A 53 4.33 -6.90 -11.96
C ALA A 53 3.61 -7.91 -11.06
N THR A 54 2.29 -7.99 -11.21
CA THR A 54 1.40 -8.93 -10.51
C THR A 54 0.52 -9.63 -11.53
N ALA A 55 0.07 -10.85 -11.22
CA ALA A 55 -0.78 -11.62 -12.13
C ALA A 55 -2.14 -10.93 -12.41
N CYS A 56 -2.63 -10.11 -11.47
CA CYS A 56 -3.81 -9.28 -11.65
C CYS A 56 -3.65 -7.99 -10.84
N SER A 57 -3.63 -6.84 -11.52
CA SER A 57 -3.49 -5.52 -10.89
C SER A 57 -4.77 -4.67 -10.92
N SER A 58 -5.77 -5.08 -11.71
CA SER A 58 -7.03 -4.33 -11.89
C SER A 58 -8.05 -4.60 -10.78
N LEU A 59 -8.05 -5.81 -10.21
CA LEU A 59 -9.02 -6.26 -9.21
C LEU A 59 -8.35 -6.51 -7.87
N MET A 60 -9.05 -6.24 -6.78
CA MET A 60 -8.61 -6.51 -5.41
C MET A 60 -9.32 -7.75 -4.83
N PRO A 61 -8.65 -8.54 -3.97
CA PRO A 61 -7.24 -8.45 -3.57
C PRO A 61 -6.27 -8.82 -4.70
N THR A 62 -5.17 -8.06 -4.85
CA THR A 62 -4.12 -8.40 -5.81
C THR A 62 -3.14 -9.40 -5.18
N PRO A 63 -2.63 -10.37 -5.96
CA PRO A 63 -1.59 -11.29 -5.49
C PRO A 63 -0.27 -10.56 -5.24
N PRO A 64 0.70 -11.21 -4.57
CA PRO A 64 2.05 -10.68 -4.41
C PRO A 64 2.75 -10.43 -5.75
N LEU A 65 3.90 -9.76 -5.69
CA LEU A 65 4.77 -9.60 -6.84
C LEU A 65 5.16 -10.96 -7.44
N LEU A 66 5.24 -11.00 -8.77
CA LEU A 66 5.65 -12.16 -9.53
C LEU A 66 7.02 -12.69 -9.08
N CYS A 67 7.14 -14.01 -8.95
CA CYS A 67 8.34 -14.66 -8.44
C CYS A 67 9.53 -14.52 -9.40
N GLU A 68 9.26 -14.38 -10.69
CA GLU A 68 10.26 -14.16 -11.74
C GLU A 68 11.11 -12.92 -11.47
N PHE A 69 10.52 -11.87 -10.91
CA PHE A 69 11.22 -10.61 -10.61
C PHE A 69 11.77 -10.52 -9.18
N THR A 70 11.36 -11.43 -8.29
CA THR A 70 11.69 -11.37 -6.86
C THR A 70 12.60 -12.50 -6.39
N SER A 71 12.64 -13.64 -7.09
CA SER A 71 13.47 -14.80 -6.78
C SER A 71 14.95 -14.46 -6.65
N HIS A 72 15.53 -13.81 -7.67
CA HIS A 72 16.93 -13.40 -7.65
C HIS A 72 17.27 -12.46 -6.48
N PHE A 73 16.35 -11.55 -6.15
CA PHE A 73 16.49 -10.68 -4.98
C PHE A 73 16.53 -11.50 -3.69
N ILE A 74 15.60 -12.44 -3.54
CA ILE A 74 15.49 -13.31 -2.35
C ILE A 74 16.72 -14.18 -2.17
N ASP A 75 17.15 -14.88 -3.22
CA ASP A 75 18.22 -15.87 -3.15
C ASP A 75 19.54 -15.22 -2.74
N ARG A 76 19.84 -14.05 -3.30
CA ARG A 76 21.05 -13.32 -2.95
C ARG A 76 20.93 -12.60 -1.59
N MET A 77 19.75 -12.18 -1.17
CA MET A 77 19.57 -11.71 0.22
C MET A 77 19.82 -12.85 1.22
N LYS A 78 19.32 -14.05 0.93
CA LYS A 78 19.57 -15.26 1.73
C LYS A 78 21.04 -15.68 1.71
N SER A 79 21.74 -15.57 0.57
CA SER A 79 23.17 -15.91 0.51
C SER A 79 24.04 -15.01 1.41
N HIS A 80 23.66 -13.75 1.61
CA HIS A 80 24.41 -12.80 2.43
C HIS A 80 24.00 -12.78 3.91
N LEU A 81 22.71 -12.97 4.22
CA LEU A 81 22.16 -12.86 5.57
C LEU A 81 21.87 -14.23 6.22
N GLY A 82 21.89 -15.31 5.43
CA GLY A 82 21.41 -16.63 5.81
C GLY A 82 19.90 -16.63 6.07
N ASP A 83 19.47 -17.50 6.98
CA ASP A 83 18.07 -17.64 7.41
C ASP A 83 17.53 -16.42 8.16
N ASN A 84 18.38 -15.43 8.45
CA ASN A 84 17.98 -14.19 9.13
C ASN A 84 17.29 -13.19 8.20
N ALA A 85 17.27 -13.43 6.88
CA ALA A 85 16.62 -12.55 5.90
C ALA A 85 15.09 -12.57 6.06
N LYS A 86 14.55 -11.56 6.74
CA LYS A 86 13.11 -11.40 7.02
C LYS A 86 12.41 -10.60 5.91
N LEU A 87 12.23 -11.24 4.74
CA LEU A 87 11.56 -10.64 3.58
C LEU A 87 10.16 -11.27 3.40
N VAL A 88 9.14 -10.44 3.26
CA VAL A 88 7.75 -10.88 3.06
C VAL A 88 7.17 -10.19 1.83
N TYR A 89 6.72 -10.98 0.86
CA TYR A 89 5.99 -10.49 -0.31
C TYR A 89 4.50 -10.68 -0.05
N ALA A 90 3.80 -9.58 0.22
CA ALA A 90 2.42 -9.59 0.66
C ALA A 90 1.45 -9.37 -0.50
N THR A 91 0.17 -9.70 -0.26
CA THR A 91 -0.95 -9.29 -1.12
C THR A 91 -1.26 -7.80 -0.94
N ASN A 92 -2.13 -7.25 -1.79
CA ASN A 92 -2.71 -5.93 -1.57
C ASN A 92 -4.25 -6.02 -1.60
N PRO A 93 -4.94 -5.74 -0.48
CA PRO A 93 -4.40 -5.26 0.79
C PRO A 93 -3.64 -6.34 1.56
N CYS A 94 -2.86 -5.93 2.55
CA CYS A 94 -2.30 -6.83 3.55
C CYS A 94 -2.73 -6.44 4.96
N ARG A 95 -2.80 -7.42 5.85
CA ARG A 95 -3.05 -7.21 7.27
C ARG A 95 -1.85 -7.66 8.06
N ILE A 96 -1.41 -6.82 8.98
CA ILE A 96 -0.32 -7.11 9.90
C ILE A 96 -0.88 -7.04 11.31
N ARG A 97 -0.67 -8.11 12.08
CA ARG A 97 -0.98 -8.15 13.49
C ARG A 97 0.32 -8.11 14.27
N HIS A 98 0.48 -7.09 15.09
CA HIS A 98 1.64 -6.93 15.95
C HIS A 98 1.15 -6.59 17.36
N LEU A 99 1.53 -7.42 18.33
CA LEU A 99 0.99 -7.38 19.70
C LEU A 99 -0.56 -7.44 19.68
N THR A 100 -1.21 -6.46 20.30
CA THR A 100 -2.67 -6.31 20.36
C THR A 100 -3.24 -5.52 19.19
N LYS A 101 -2.39 -4.94 18.32
CA LYS A 101 -2.80 -4.04 17.24
C LYS A 101 -3.01 -4.77 15.93
N ARG A 102 -4.14 -4.46 15.27
CA ARG A 102 -4.50 -4.94 13.93
C ARG A 102 -4.31 -3.80 12.94
N MET A 103 -3.44 -3.99 11.97
CA MET A 103 -3.09 -2.98 10.98
C MET A 103 -3.48 -3.48 9.60
N LEU A 104 -4.07 -2.60 8.79
CA LEU A 104 -4.39 -2.84 7.39
C LEU A 104 -3.63 -1.86 6.52
N PHE A 105 -3.02 -2.39 5.47
CA PHE A 105 -2.23 -1.66 4.51
C PHE A 105 -2.79 -1.90 3.11
N CYS A 106 -3.02 -0.82 2.36
CA CYS A 106 -3.59 -0.89 1.02
C CYS A 106 -2.93 0.14 0.11
N ARG A 107 -2.50 -0.27 -1.08
CA ARG A 107 -2.03 0.61 -2.14
C ARG A 107 -3.00 0.56 -3.31
N SER A 108 -3.97 1.47 -3.36
CA SER A 108 -4.91 1.59 -4.47
C SER A 108 -5.45 3.01 -4.50
N ASP A 109 -5.80 3.47 -5.70
CA ASP A 109 -6.43 4.78 -5.88
C ASP A 109 -7.94 4.64 -5.64
N LEU A 110 -8.31 4.43 -4.37
CA LEU A 110 -9.67 4.10 -3.92
C LEU A 110 -10.63 5.28 -4.11
N LEU A 111 -10.21 6.49 -3.77
CA LEU A 111 -11.01 7.70 -3.93
C LEU A 111 -11.37 7.91 -5.40
N ASN A 112 -10.42 7.78 -6.33
CA ASN A 112 -10.72 7.89 -7.76
C ASN A 112 -11.75 6.84 -8.23
N LYS A 113 -11.65 5.60 -7.76
CA LYS A 113 -12.64 4.54 -8.06
C LYS A 113 -14.03 4.87 -7.49
N LEU A 114 -14.08 5.42 -6.28
CA LEU A 114 -15.35 5.83 -5.64
C LEU A 114 -15.96 7.03 -6.36
N LEU A 115 -15.17 8.05 -6.68
CA LEU A 115 -15.63 9.22 -7.42
C LEU A 115 -16.12 8.85 -8.82
N GLY A 116 -15.43 7.94 -9.51
CA GLY A 116 -15.84 7.46 -10.83
C GLY A 116 -17.14 6.65 -10.83
N THR A 117 -17.59 6.17 -9.66
CA THR A 117 -18.86 5.43 -9.50
C THR A 117 -19.91 6.20 -8.70
N SER A 118 -19.59 7.41 -8.23
CA SER A 118 -20.53 8.23 -7.46
C SER A 118 -21.58 8.85 -8.37
N LEU A 119 -22.85 8.77 -7.95
CA LEU A 119 -23.96 9.46 -8.61
C LEU A 119 -24.00 10.95 -8.25
N LEU A 120 -23.51 11.29 -7.07
CA LEU A 120 -23.46 12.65 -6.57
C LEU A 120 -21.98 13.05 -6.48
N THR A 121 -21.53 13.87 -7.42
CA THR A 121 -20.29 14.62 -7.24
C THR A 121 -20.64 15.84 -6.39
N SER A 122 -19.88 16.07 -5.32
CA SER A 122 -19.95 17.31 -4.52
C SER A 122 -19.36 18.49 -5.32
N GLY A 123 -19.74 18.61 -6.59
CA GLY A 123 -19.39 19.71 -7.46
C GLY A 123 -20.14 20.93 -7.02
N SER A 124 -19.43 21.89 -6.42
CA SER A 124 -19.87 23.27 -6.51
C SER A 124 -19.76 23.71 -7.98
N VAL A 125 -20.38 24.85 -8.32
CA VAL A 125 -20.39 25.48 -9.65
C VAL A 125 -18.98 25.66 -10.26
N GLN A 126 -17.90 25.47 -9.48
CA GLN A 126 -16.50 25.62 -9.92
C GLN A 126 -15.69 24.31 -10.05
N ASN A 127 -16.30 23.12 -9.97
CA ASN A 127 -15.60 21.83 -10.13
C ASN A 127 -14.38 21.62 -9.18
N THR A 128 -14.31 22.35 -8.06
CA THR A 128 -13.22 22.23 -7.08
C THR A 128 -13.78 21.76 -5.75
N THR A 129 -13.76 20.44 -5.53
CA THR A 129 -14.00 19.88 -4.19
C THR A 129 -12.77 20.15 -3.32
N SER A 130 -12.97 20.65 -2.10
CA SER A 130 -11.85 20.97 -1.21
C SER A 130 -11.07 19.70 -0.83
N PRO A 131 -9.74 19.76 -0.63
CA PRO A 131 -8.95 18.60 -0.20
C PRO A 131 -9.45 17.97 1.11
N SER A 132 -9.98 18.78 2.03
CA SER A 132 -10.62 18.34 3.27
C SER A 132 -11.89 17.52 3.01
N ASP A 133 -12.68 17.91 2.02
CA ASP A 133 -13.91 17.18 1.66
C ASP A 133 -13.58 15.85 1.01
N LEU A 134 -12.58 15.79 0.11
CA LEU A 134 -12.11 14.55 -0.51
C LEU A 134 -11.68 13.52 0.55
N LYS A 135 -10.87 13.96 1.52
CA LYS A 135 -10.47 13.16 2.67
C LYS A 135 -11.68 12.66 3.44
N ARG A 136 -12.59 13.57 3.80
CA ARG A 136 -13.79 13.25 4.57
C ARG A 136 -14.63 12.22 3.85
N MET A 137 -14.89 12.39 2.56
CA MET A 137 -15.65 11.45 1.74
C MET A 137 -15.00 10.07 1.71
N LEU A 138 -13.68 9.99 1.51
CA LEU A 138 -12.97 8.71 1.52
C LEU A 138 -13.13 7.98 2.87
N VAL A 139 -12.84 8.68 3.96
CA VAL A 139 -12.86 8.08 5.31
C VAL A 139 -14.27 7.68 5.73
N THR A 140 -15.25 8.57 5.57
CA THR A 140 -16.64 8.27 5.97
C THR A 140 -17.23 7.15 5.14
N THR A 141 -16.91 7.06 3.85
CA THR A 141 -17.38 5.99 2.98
C THR A 141 -16.77 4.65 3.38
N ILE A 142 -15.44 4.57 3.55
CA ILE A 142 -14.76 3.32 3.90
C ILE A 142 -15.17 2.82 5.30
N LEU A 143 -15.15 3.70 6.30
CA LEU A 143 -15.52 3.32 7.67
C LEU A 143 -17.02 3.05 7.81
N GLY A 144 -17.86 3.86 7.17
CA GLY A 144 -19.32 3.70 7.23
C GLY A 144 -19.80 2.43 6.55
N GLN A 145 -19.17 2.02 5.44
CA GLN A 145 -19.48 0.76 4.76
C GLN A 145 -18.78 -0.45 5.38
N GLY A 146 -17.78 -0.24 6.23
CA GLY A 146 -16.98 -1.34 6.81
C GLY A 146 -16.28 -2.19 5.75
N HIS A 147 -15.97 -1.62 4.58
CA HIS A 147 -15.38 -2.31 3.45
C HIS A 147 -14.33 -1.42 2.77
N LEU A 148 -13.18 -1.98 2.41
CA LEU A 148 -12.09 -1.21 1.82
C LEU A 148 -12.41 -0.67 0.43
N CYS A 149 -13.22 -1.40 -0.34
CA CYS A 149 -13.64 -0.98 -1.67
C CYS A 149 -15.17 -1.11 -1.83
N PRO A 150 -15.96 -0.16 -1.29
CA PRO A 150 -17.42 -0.19 -1.35
C PRO A 150 -17.92 0.27 -2.73
N SER A 151 -17.51 -0.44 -3.77
CA SER A 151 -17.96 -0.24 -5.14
C SER A 151 -18.86 -1.38 -5.58
N LYS A 152 -19.48 -1.27 -6.77
CA LYS A 152 -20.30 -2.36 -7.32
C LYS A 152 -19.50 -3.68 -7.34
N PRO A 153 -20.04 -4.78 -6.78
CA PRO A 153 -19.35 -6.06 -6.74
C PRO A 153 -18.91 -6.49 -8.15
N GLY A 154 -17.66 -6.93 -8.29
CA GLY A 154 -17.09 -7.37 -9.57
C GLY A 154 -16.49 -6.28 -10.45
N CYS A 155 -16.70 -4.99 -10.15
CA CYS A 155 -16.06 -3.91 -10.93
C CYS A 155 -14.60 -3.67 -10.53
N SER A 156 -14.29 -3.77 -9.24
CA SER A 156 -12.95 -3.56 -8.69
C SER A 156 -12.53 -4.64 -7.69
N THR A 157 -13.46 -5.54 -7.35
CA THR A 157 -13.27 -6.60 -6.37
C THR A 157 -13.46 -7.98 -7.01
N ILE A 158 -12.65 -8.93 -6.59
CA ILE A 158 -12.81 -10.34 -6.92
C ILE A 158 -13.87 -10.91 -5.97
N LEU A 159 -15.07 -11.20 -6.48
CA LEU A 159 -16.22 -11.65 -5.67
C LEU A 159 -15.89 -12.81 -4.73
N LYS A 160 -15.08 -13.77 -5.20
CA LYS A 160 -14.67 -14.95 -4.41
C LYS A 160 -13.84 -14.58 -3.16
N TYR A 161 -13.12 -13.45 -3.21
CA TYR A 161 -12.22 -12.99 -2.16
C TYR A 161 -12.65 -11.67 -1.53
N ASP A 162 -13.91 -11.27 -1.70
CA ASP A 162 -14.46 -10.01 -1.20
C ASP A 162 -14.36 -9.91 0.34
N ALA A 163 -14.51 -11.04 1.04
CA ALA A 163 -14.36 -11.10 2.49
C ALA A 163 -12.99 -10.61 3.00
N ALA A 164 -11.93 -10.65 2.18
CA ALA A 164 -10.61 -10.14 2.55
C ALA A 164 -10.57 -8.61 2.64
N LEU A 165 -11.52 -7.91 2.02
CA LEU A 165 -11.63 -6.45 1.97
C LEU A 165 -12.53 -5.89 3.09
N LEU A 166 -13.23 -6.75 3.84
CA LEU A 166 -14.06 -6.35 4.98
C LEU A 166 -13.22 -5.77 6.12
N LEU A 167 -13.62 -4.62 6.65
CA LEU A 167 -12.99 -3.98 7.81
C LEU A 167 -13.59 -4.47 9.14
N TYR A 168 -14.18 -5.67 9.17
CA TYR A 168 -14.69 -6.27 10.38
C TYR A 168 -13.74 -7.37 10.90
N PRO A 169 -13.37 -7.35 12.19
CA PRO A 169 -13.52 -6.23 13.14
C PRO A 169 -12.63 -5.03 12.77
N VAL A 170 -13.03 -3.83 13.20
CA VAL A 170 -12.36 -2.57 12.79
C VAL A 170 -10.87 -2.58 13.19
N PRO A 171 -9.93 -2.42 12.24
CA PRO A 171 -8.50 -2.34 12.54
C PRO A 171 -8.15 -1.14 13.43
N ASP A 172 -7.05 -1.24 14.17
CA ASP A 172 -6.48 -0.12 14.94
C ASP A 172 -5.79 0.90 14.02
N LEU A 173 -5.24 0.44 12.90
CA LEU A 173 -4.59 1.27 11.88
C LEU A 173 -5.07 0.86 10.49
N ILE A 174 -5.47 1.85 9.70
CA ILE A 174 -5.77 1.72 8.27
C ILE A 174 -4.86 2.70 7.53
N CYS A 175 -3.87 2.17 6.82
CA CYS A 175 -2.99 2.93 5.94
C CYS A 175 -3.38 2.68 4.50
N VAL A 176 -4.11 3.64 3.92
CA VAL A 176 -4.36 3.68 2.49
C VAL A 176 -3.24 4.50 1.85
N CYS A 177 -2.68 4.06 0.74
CA CYS A 177 -1.73 4.84 -0.04
C CYS A 177 -2.41 5.14 -1.37
N ASP A 178 -3.19 6.20 -1.39
CA ASP A 178 -4.00 6.63 -2.52
C ASP A 178 -3.43 7.94 -3.07
N ILE A 179 -3.03 7.94 -4.34
CA ILE A 179 -2.46 9.12 -5.01
C ILE A 179 -3.55 10.17 -5.27
N SER A 180 -4.80 9.75 -5.43
CA SER A 180 -5.93 10.65 -5.71
C SER A 180 -6.43 11.41 -4.48
N CYS A 181 -6.03 11.01 -3.27
CA CYS A 181 -6.39 11.67 -2.03
C CYS A 181 -5.16 12.45 -1.47
N PRO A 182 -5.34 13.65 -0.89
CA PRO A 182 -4.26 14.31 -0.17
C PRO A 182 -3.74 13.45 1.00
N SER A 183 -2.50 13.66 1.42
CA SER A 183 -1.94 12.96 2.57
C SER A 183 -2.50 13.49 3.90
N PHE A 184 -2.82 12.59 4.82
CA PHE A 184 -3.32 12.94 6.16
C PHE A 184 -3.05 11.81 7.15
N VAL A 185 -3.06 12.14 8.44
CA VAL A 185 -3.03 11.18 9.55
C VAL A 185 -4.03 11.66 10.58
N GLU A 186 -5.13 10.93 10.74
CA GLU A 186 -6.21 11.32 11.65
C GLU A 186 -6.78 10.11 12.36
N THR A 187 -7.19 10.32 13.60
CA THR A 187 -7.83 9.29 14.42
C THR A 187 -9.33 9.44 14.33
N TYR A 188 -10.00 8.39 13.88
CA TYR A 188 -11.46 8.30 13.80
C TYR A 188 -11.92 7.24 14.81
N ASN A 189 -12.66 7.68 15.83
CA ASN A 189 -13.01 6.87 17.00
C ASN A 189 -11.76 6.30 17.70
N SER A 190 -11.40 5.05 17.43
CA SER A 190 -10.24 4.34 17.97
C SER A 190 -9.29 3.82 16.88
N THR A 191 -9.58 4.13 15.60
CA THR A 191 -8.80 3.71 14.45
C THR A 191 -8.02 4.88 13.91
N VAL A 192 -6.72 4.71 13.77
CA VAL A 192 -5.89 5.65 13.01
C VAL A 192 -6.12 5.39 11.52
N PHE A 193 -6.62 6.39 10.80
CA PHE A 193 -6.71 6.37 9.36
C PHE A 193 -5.65 7.31 8.79
N CYS A 194 -4.77 6.78 7.95
CA CYS A 194 -3.78 7.60 7.27
C CYS A 194 -3.79 7.38 5.77
N ASN A 195 -3.52 8.47 5.05
CA ASN A 195 -3.17 8.46 3.65
C ASN A 195 -1.78 9.02 3.42
N LEU A 196 -0.96 8.30 2.66
CA LEU A 196 0.37 8.73 2.26
C LEU A 196 0.39 9.15 0.80
N GLU A 197 1.11 10.24 0.55
CA GLU A 197 1.47 10.62 -0.82
C GLU A 197 2.61 9.74 -1.34
N SER A 198 2.89 9.82 -2.64
CA SER A 198 4.09 9.17 -3.19
C SER A 198 5.35 9.64 -2.48
N PHE A 199 6.20 8.68 -2.09
CA PHE A 199 7.49 8.99 -1.49
C PHE A 199 8.42 9.73 -2.46
N SER A 200 8.29 9.50 -3.77
CA SER A 200 9.12 10.15 -4.78
C SER A 200 8.89 11.66 -4.88
N SER A 201 7.66 12.13 -4.66
CA SER A 201 7.31 13.55 -4.68
C SER A 201 7.54 14.18 -3.31
N SER A 202 6.97 13.59 -2.27
CA SER A 202 6.87 14.21 -0.94
C SER A 202 8.05 13.92 -0.01
N ARG A 203 8.84 12.87 -0.28
CA ARG A 203 9.85 12.30 0.65
C ARG A 203 9.33 12.09 2.07
N SER A 204 8.02 11.83 2.19
CA SER A 204 7.36 11.67 3.48
C SER A 204 7.06 10.20 3.78
N PHE A 205 7.18 9.81 5.04
CA PHE A 205 6.86 8.47 5.52
C PHE A 205 6.17 8.56 6.88
N ILE A 206 5.55 7.46 7.31
CA ILE A 206 4.87 7.38 8.60
C ILE A 206 5.56 6.34 9.48
N THR A 207 5.58 6.62 10.78
CA THR A 207 5.89 5.63 11.81
C THR A 207 4.64 5.40 12.66
N TYR A 208 4.44 4.15 13.03
CA TYR A 208 3.36 3.74 13.93
C TYR A 208 3.97 2.95 15.07
N ASP A 209 3.80 3.44 16.29
CA ASP A 209 4.20 2.72 17.50
C ASP A 209 3.04 1.81 17.94
N ALA A 210 3.26 0.50 17.89
CA ALA A 210 2.25 -0.49 18.26
C ALA A 210 1.93 -0.50 19.77
N ILE A 211 2.82 0.02 20.62
CA ILE A 211 2.63 0.07 22.07
C ILE A 211 1.74 1.25 22.43
N THR A 212 2.13 2.46 22.01
CA THR A 212 1.34 3.68 22.30
C THR A 212 0.14 3.87 21.39
N GLY A 213 0.14 3.23 20.21
CA GLY A 213 -0.87 3.45 19.17
C GLY A 213 -0.72 4.78 18.42
N ASN A 214 0.38 5.50 18.66
CA ASN A 214 0.63 6.80 18.04
C ASN A 214 1.17 6.66 16.63
N CYS A 215 0.64 7.49 15.73
CA CYS A 215 1.03 7.55 14.32
C CYS A 215 1.59 8.93 14.02
N GLN A 216 2.82 9.00 13.52
CA GLN A 216 3.50 10.25 13.21
C GLN A 216 4.01 10.25 11.78
N LYS A 217 3.77 11.37 11.08
CA LYS A 217 4.29 11.63 9.73
C LYS A 217 5.63 12.35 9.84
N PHE A 218 6.63 11.86 9.11
CA PHE A 218 7.95 12.45 8.96
C PHE A 218 8.17 12.83 7.50
N THR A 219 8.93 13.90 7.29
CA THR A 219 9.37 14.35 5.97
C THR A 219 10.89 14.52 6.01
N LEU A 220 11.58 13.97 5.01
CA LEU A 220 13.04 14.03 4.87
C LEU A 220 13.50 15.27 4.10
#